data_AF-A0A380DXG8-F1
#
_entry.id   AF-A0A380DXG8-F1
#
_cell.length_a   1.000
_cell.length_b   1.000
_cell.length_c   1.000
_cell.angle_alpha   90.00
_cell.angle_beta   90.00
_cell.angle_gamma   90.00
#
_symmetry.space_group_name_H-M   'P 1'
#
loop_
_entity.id
_entity.type
_entity.pdbx_description
1 polymer ?
#
loop_
_entity_poly.entity_id
_entity_poly.type
_entity_poly.pdbx_seq_one_letter_code
_entity_poly.pdbx_strand_id
1 'polypeptide(L)'
;MLLENTIASIESIVNTARQRGKLLDVVVIETAQKLRDITLTHVMNTHQVKKARIQDYGETSKLIVNSIRHLLKVKDKLGFHVVLTGHEGLNSEDKDENGKIINPRISIEVQPAIHNNLVTQFDIIGHTFIEDHTDENGNATHDYVFSVEPSNLYTTKVRHNPQITINNPGIKNASISKIIDMAQNGN
;
A
#
# COMPACT_ATOMS: atom_id res chain seq x y z
N MET A 1 -9.33 -18.53 7.22
CA MET A 1 -10.20 -17.35 7.51
C MET A 1 -10.19 -16.50 6.25
N LEU A 2 -11.34 -16.29 5.59
CA LEU A 2 -11.40 -15.48 4.38
C LEU A 2 -11.08 -14.00 4.68
N LEU A 3 -10.38 -13.33 3.78
CA LEU A 3 -10.17 -11.88 3.85
C LEU A 3 -11.50 -11.13 3.97
N GLU A 4 -12.53 -11.57 3.24
CA GLU A 4 -13.89 -11.04 3.35
C GLU A 4 -14.47 -11.22 4.76
N ASN A 5 -14.28 -12.38 5.40
CA ASN A 5 -14.76 -12.63 6.77
C ASN A 5 -13.99 -11.78 7.79
N THR A 6 -12.69 -11.59 7.59
CA THR A 6 -11.88 -10.70 8.43
C THR A 6 -12.38 -9.26 8.32
N ILE A 7 -12.64 -8.78 7.10
CA ILE A 7 -13.13 -7.42 6.88
C ILE A 7 -14.56 -7.22 7.37
N ALA A 8 -15.45 -8.21 7.16
CA ALA A 8 -16.78 -8.19 7.75
C ALA A 8 -16.74 -8.14 9.28
N SER A 9 -15.70 -8.73 9.88
CA SER A 9 -15.47 -8.69 11.32
C SER A 9 -14.87 -7.37 11.81
N ILE A 10 -14.28 -6.54 10.94
CA ILE A 10 -13.66 -5.25 11.33
C ILE A 10 -14.70 -4.34 11.99
N GLU A 11 -15.94 -4.28 11.49
CA GLU A 11 -16.98 -3.49 12.14
C GLU A 11 -17.20 -3.92 13.60
N SER A 12 -17.32 -5.22 13.83
CA SER A 12 -17.48 -5.78 15.18
C SER A 12 -16.26 -5.52 16.07
N ILE A 13 -15.05 -5.69 15.53
CA ILE A 13 -13.79 -5.45 16.24
C ILE A 13 -13.67 -3.98 16.66
N VAL A 14 -13.92 -3.04 15.74
CA VAL A 14 -13.87 -1.60 16.01
C VAL A 14 -14.89 -1.20 17.07
N ASN A 15 -16.14 -1.65 16.92
CA ASN A 15 -17.20 -1.33 17.88
C ASN A 15 -16.90 -1.91 19.27
N THR A 16 -16.43 -3.15 19.35
CA THR A 16 -16.05 -3.80 20.61
C THR A 16 -14.88 -3.08 21.28
N ALA A 17 -13.88 -2.64 20.50
CA ALA A 17 -12.75 -1.87 21.02
C ALA A 17 -13.21 -0.53 21.61
N ARG A 18 -14.06 0.21 20.89
CA ARG A 18 -14.62 1.50 21.33
C ARG A 18 -15.49 1.37 22.58
N GLN A 19 -16.30 0.32 22.68
CA GLN A 19 -17.08 0.02 23.89
C GLN A 19 -16.18 -0.22 25.13
N ARG A 20 -14.94 -0.67 24.93
CA ARG A 20 -13.94 -0.85 25.98
C ARG A 20 -13.07 0.38 26.20
N GLY A 21 -13.45 1.54 25.65
CA GLY A 21 -12.70 2.79 25.75
C GLY A 21 -11.40 2.82 24.94
N LYS A 22 -11.20 1.91 23.99
CA LYS A 22 -10.05 1.93 23.08
C LYS A 22 -10.39 2.68 21.80
N LEU A 23 -9.55 3.63 21.43
CA LEU A 23 -9.57 4.25 20.12
C LEU A 23 -8.90 3.31 19.11
N LEU A 24 -9.59 3.06 18.01
CA LEU A 24 -9.05 2.34 16.86
C LEU A 24 -9.12 3.31 15.68
N ASP A 25 -7.98 3.93 15.42
CA ASP A 25 -7.86 5.02 14.45
C ASP A 25 -7.19 4.57 13.16
N VAL A 26 -6.51 3.41 13.15
CA VAL A 26 -5.76 2.92 12.00
C VAL A 26 -5.88 1.40 11.85
N VAL A 27 -6.15 0.96 10.63
CA VAL A 27 -6.02 -0.44 10.19
C VAL A 27 -4.83 -0.53 9.25
N VAL A 28 -3.86 -1.39 9.58
CA VAL A 28 -2.68 -1.64 8.75
C VAL A 28 -2.80 -2.99 8.08
N ILE A 29 -2.68 -3.03 6.75
CA ILE A 29 -2.50 -4.25 5.97
C ILE A 29 -1.02 -4.34 5.60
N GLU A 30 -0.32 -5.27 6.23
CA GLU A 30 1.10 -5.46 5.99
C GLU A 30 1.37 -6.27 4.71
N THR A 31 2.05 -5.64 3.75
CA THR A 31 2.47 -6.17 2.44
C THR A 31 1.36 -6.75 1.56
N ALA A 32 1.01 -6.02 0.50
CA ALA A 32 0.03 -6.48 -0.50
C ALA A 32 0.42 -7.80 -1.18
N GLN A 33 1.71 -8.13 -1.27
CA GLN A 33 2.22 -9.42 -1.75
C GLN A 33 1.79 -10.58 -0.85
N LYS A 34 1.96 -10.48 0.48
CA LYS A 34 1.51 -11.53 1.40
C LYS A 34 -0.01 -11.69 1.32
N LEU A 35 -0.74 -10.58 1.20
CA LEU A 35 -2.19 -10.61 1.00
C LEU A 35 -2.58 -11.40 -0.26
N ARG A 36 -1.88 -11.15 -1.38
CA ARG A 36 -2.02 -11.91 -2.63
C ARG A 36 -1.76 -13.40 -2.40
N ASP A 37 -0.66 -13.75 -1.75
CA ASP A 37 -0.22 -15.14 -1.62
C ASP A 37 -1.14 -15.97 -0.71
N ILE A 38 -1.61 -15.37 0.39
CA ILE A 38 -2.60 -15.98 1.29
C ILE A 38 -3.92 -16.19 0.56
N THR A 39 -4.37 -15.18 -0.20
CA THR A 39 -5.63 -15.25 -0.94
C THR A 39 -5.55 -16.28 -2.07
N LEU A 40 -4.43 -16.33 -2.80
CA LEU A 40 -4.20 -17.33 -3.85
C LEU A 40 -4.21 -18.75 -3.28
N THR A 41 -3.51 -18.95 -2.15
CA THR A 41 -3.51 -20.24 -1.45
C THR A 41 -4.92 -20.65 -1.05
N HIS A 42 -5.74 -19.71 -0.58
CA HIS A 42 -7.14 -19.97 -0.27
C HIS A 42 -7.94 -20.39 -1.52
N VAL A 43 -7.85 -19.65 -2.63
CA VAL A 43 -8.53 -19.98 -3.89
C VAL A 43 -8.11 -21.35 -4.40
N MET A 44 -6.80 -21.64 -4.40
CA MET A 44 -6.27 -22.93 -4.83
C MET A 44 -6.80 -24.09 -3.98
N ASN A 45 -6.88 -23.91 -2.65
CA ASN A 45 -7.44 -24.91 -1.75
C ASN A 45 -8.94 -25.13 -1.99
N THR A 46 -9.70 -24.06 -2.23
CA THR A 46 -11.13 -24.13 -2.57
C THR A 46 -11.36 -24.91 -3.87
N HIS A 47 -10.50 -24.70 -4.87
CA HIS A 47 -10.56 -25.42 -6.15
C HIS A 47 -9.86 -26.78 -6.14
N GLN A 48 -9.24 -27.17 -5.02
CA GLN A 48 -8.49 -28.41 -4.85
C GLN A 48 -7.38 -28.59 -5.91
N VAL A 49 -6.70 -27.51 -6.29
CA VAL A 49 -5.62 -27.53 -7.28
C VAL A 49 -4.24 -27.42 -6.65
N LYS A 50 -3.28 -28.19 -7.15
CA LYS A 50 -1.89 -28.21 -6.65
C LYS A 50 -1.00 -27.10 -7.24
N LYS A 51 -1.41 -26.51 -8.36
CA LYS A 51 -0.69 -25.43 -9.05
C LYS A 51 -1.69 -24.38 -9.52
N ALA A 52 -1.36 -23.12 -9.30
CA ALA A 52 -2.20 -22.00 -9.71
C ALA A 52 -2.36 -21.94 -11.24
N ARG A 53 -3.61 -21.75 -11.69
CA ARG A 53 -3.97 -21.49 -13.08
C ARG A 53 -4.30 -20.01 -13.25
N ILE A 54 -4.35 -19.52 -14.48
CA ILE A 54 -4.66 -18.12 -14.81
C ILE A 54 -5.98 -17.67 -14.15
N GLN A 55 -7.02 -18.52 -14.17
CA GLN A 55 -8.30 -18.22 -13.54
C GLN A 55 -8.21 -18.05 -12.01
N ASP A 56 -7.31 -18.77 -11.33
CA ASP A 56 -7.15 -18.68 -9.88
C ASP A 56 -6.50 -17.33 -9.49
N TYR A 57 -5.56 -16.83 -10.31
CA TYR A 57 -5.01 -15.46 -10.17
C TYR A 57 -6.05 -14.38 -10.43
N GLY A 58 -6.90 -14.58 -11.45
CA GLY A 58 -8.00 -13.67 -11.77
C GLY A 58 -9.02 -13.56 -10.64
N GLU A 59 -9.39 -14.68 -10.02
CA GLU A 59 -10.27 -14.72 -8.86
C GLU A 59 -9.63 -14.10 -7.62
N THR A 60 -8.36 -14.42 -7.36
CA THR A 60 -7.57 -13.82 -6.27
C THR A 60 -7.58 -12.29 -6.36
N SER A 61 -7.33 -11.73 -7.54
CA SER A 61 -7.37 -10.29 -7.77
C SER A 61 -8.75 -9.69 -7.49
N LYS A 62 -9.83 -10.36 -7.92
CA LYS A 62 -11.21 -9.91 -7.67
C LYS A 62 -11.52 -9.89 -6.17
N LEU A 63 -11.16 -10.95 -5.44
CA LEU A 63 -11.39 -11.05 -3.99
C LEU A 63 -10.68 -9.94 -3.23
N ILE A 64 -9.40 -9.68 -3.54
CA ILE A 64 -8.62 -8.62 -2.90
C ILE A 64 -9.22 -7.24 -3.19
N VAL A 65 -9.54 -6.96 -4.45
CA VAL A 65 -10.12 -5.68 -4.86
C VAL A 65 -11.47 -5.43 -4.18
N ASN A 66 -12.35 -6.42 -4.14
CA ASN A 66 -13.65 -6.30 -3.49
C ASN A 66 -13.51 -6.12 -1.97
N SER A 67 -12.59 -6.87 -1.36
CA SER A 67 -12.24 -6.78 0.05
C SER A 67 -11.76 -5.37 0.42
N ILE A 68 -10.79 -4.83 -0.32
CA ILE A 68 -10.25 -3.49 -0.07
C ILE A 68 -11.34 -2.41 -0.25
N ARG A 69 -12.15 -2.51 -1.30
CA ARG A 69 -13.28 -1.58 -1.49
C ARG A 69 -14.28 -1.64 -0.33
N HIS A 70 -14.56 -2.83 0.17
CA HIS A 70 -15.45 -2.98 1.33
C HIS A 70 -14.81 -2.36 2.58
N LEU A 71 -13.53 -2.61 2.83
CA LEU A 71 -12.78 -2.00 3.94
C LEU A 71 -12.82 -0.47 3.87
N LEU A 72 -12.64 0.13 2.69
CA LEU A 72 -12.69 1.58 2.54
C LEU A 72 -14.10 2.15 2.78
N LYS A 73 -15.16 1.42 2.46
CA LYS A 73 -16.53 1.82 2.87
C LYS A 73 -16.70 1.77 4.38
N VAL A 74 -16.15 0.75 5.03
CA VAL A 74 -16.18 0.59 6.49
C VAL A 74 -15.35 1.69 7.17
N LYS A 75 -14.20 2.05 6.60
CA LYS A 75 -13.35 3.20 6.96
C LYS A 75 -14.18 4.47 7.05
N ASP A 76 -14.90 4.81 5.98
CA ASP A 76 -15.68 6.04 5.91
C ASP A 76 -16.86 6.04 6.90
N LYS A 77 -17.51 4.88 7.08
CA LYS A 77 -18.63 4.72 8.02
C LYS A 77 -18.21 4.85 9.48
N LEU A 78 -17.05 4.30 9.85
CA LEU A 78 -16.62 4.23 11.25
C LEU A 78 -15.59 5.29 11.65
N GLY A 79 -14.98 5.99 10.69
CA GLY A 79 -13.99 7.03 10.95
C GLY A 79 -12.67 6.47 11.48
N PHE A 80 -11.93 5.76 10.62
CA PHE A 80 -10.54 5.35 10.86
C PHE A 80 -9.71 5.52 9.58
N HIS A 81 -8.41 5.24 9.63
CA HIS A 81 -7.49 5.29 8.50
C HIS A 81 -7.06 3.89 8.06
N VAL A 82 -6.79 3.72 6.77
CA VAL A 82 -6.27 2.47 6.22
C VAL A 82 -4.88 2.72 5.65
N VAL A 83 -3.90 1.94 6.11
CA VAL A 83 -2.53 1.95 5.58
C VAL A 83 -2.27 0.59 4.94
N LEU A 84 -1.82 0.60 3.69
CA LEU A 84 -1.36 -0.60 2.98
C LEU A 84 0.12 -0.43 2.66
N THR A 85 0.93 -1.40 3.07
CA THR A 85 2.34 -1.45 2.70
C THR A 85 2.59 -2.50 1.61
N GLY A 86 3.74 -2.45 0.96
CA GLY A 86 4.22 -3.50 0.07
C GLY A 86 5.61 -3.20 -0.45
N HIS A 87 6.30 -4.24 -0.92
CA HIS A 87 7.61 -4.04 -1.52
C HIS A 87 7.48 -3.35 -2.88
N GLU A 88 8.47 -2.54 -3.18
CA GLU A 88 8.63 -1.91 -4.48
C GLU A 88 9.04 -2.96 -5.51
N GLY A 89 8.39 -2.93 -6.67
CA GLY A 89 8.73 -3.77 -7.81
C GLY A 89 9.11 -2.90 -9.01
N LEU A 90 10.03 -3.42 -9.82
CA LEU A 90 10.31 -2.91 -11.16
C LEU A 90 9.36 -3.62 -12.12
N ASN A 91 8.53 -2.87 -12.85
CA ASN A 91 7.66 -3.51 -13.84
C ASN A 91 8.52 -4.07 -14.96
N SER A 92 8.28 -5.33 -15.35
CA SER A 92 8.99 -5.97 -16.48
C SER A 92 8.73 -5.26 -17.82
N GLU A 93 7.67 -4.45 -17.90
CA GLU A 93 7.34 -3.59 -19.03
C GLU A 93 8.28 -2.38 -19.18
N ASP A 94 9.07 -2.05 -18.15
CA ASP A 94 10.05 -0.96 -18.17
C ASP A 94 11.44 -1.40 -18.69
N LYS A 95 11.51 -2.62 -19.26
CA LYS A 95 12.71 -3.13 -19.91
C LYS A 95 12.62 -2.84 -21.40
N ASP A 96 13.67 -2.22 -21.96
CA ASP A 96 13.79 -2.09 -23.41
C ASP A 96 14.00 -3.46 -24.08
N GLU A 97 14.04 -3.48 -25.41
CA GLU A 97 14.28 -4.68 -26.23
C GLU A 97 15.60 -5.42 -25.89
N ASN A 98 16.53 -4.76 -25.20
CA ASN A 98 17.81 -5.30 -24.75
C ASN A 98 17.80 -5.68 -23.26
N GLY A 99 16.65 -5.58 -22.59
CA GLY A 99 16.51 -5.86 -21.16
C GLY A 99 17.02 -4.75 -20.23
N LYS A 100 17.43 -3.60 -20.76
CA LYS A 100 17.91 -2.46 -19.99
C LYS A 100 16.74 -1.65 -19.48
N ILE A 101 16.79 -1.33 -18.19
CA ILE A 101 15.79 -0.52 -17.52
C ILE A 101 16.25 0.94 -17.61
N ILE A 102 15.50 1.77 -18.33
CA ILE A 102 15.72 3.22 -18.40
C ILE A 102 14.54 3.87 -17.67
N ASN A 103 14.81 4.57 -16.57
CA ASN A 103 13.80 5.28 -15.77
C ASN A 103 12.66 4.36 -15.26
N PRO A 104 12.95 3.39 -14.36
CA PRO A 104 11.95 2.43 -13.96
C PRO A 104 10.77 3.07 -13.24
N ARG A 105 9.60 2.44 -13.40
CA ARG A 105 8.41 2.81 -12.66
C ARG A 105 8.37 2.07 -11.34
N ILE A 106 8.68 2.78 -10.27
CA ILE A 106 8.59 2.25 -8.90
C ILE A 106 7.12 2.36 -8.43
N SER A 107 6.56 1.21 -8.04
CA SER A 107 5.23 1.09 -7.44
C SER A 107 5.13 -0.20 -6.60
N ILE A 108 4.04 -0.35 -5.85
CA ILE A 108 3.77 -1.58 -5.09
C ILE A 108 3.71 -2.79 -6.02
N GLU A 109 4.52 -3.81 -5.75
CA GLU A 109 4.62 -5.01 -6.59
C GLU A 109 3.41 -5.92 -6.38
N VAL A 110 2.40 -5.79 -7.24
CA VAL A 110 1.20 -6.63 -7.25
C VAL A 110 0.71 -6.83 -8.68
N GLN A 111 -0.27 -7.74 -8.86
CA GLN A 111 -0.91 -7.94 -10.17
C GLN A 111 -1.54 -6.63 -10.68
N PRO A 112 -1.50 -6.34 -12.00
CA PRO A 112 -2.01 -5.08 -12.56
C PRO A 112 -3.45 -4.72 -12.17
N ALA A 113 -4.33 -5.73 -12.07
CA ALA A 113 -5.72 -5.54 -11.64
C ALA A 113 -5.84 -5.02 -10.20
N ILE A 114 -4.96 -5.49 -9.30
CA ILE A 114 -4.88 -5.02 -7.91
C ILE A 114 -4.27 -3.61 -7.91
N HIS A 115 -3.12 -3.44 -8.56
CA HIS A 115 -2.40 -2.16 -8.66
C HIS A 115 -3.33 -1.03 -9.09
N ASN A 116 -4.05 -1.21 -10.22
CA ASN A 116 -4.94 -0.18 -10.77
C ASN A 116 -6.08 0.19 -9.83
N ASN A 117 -6.54 -0.76 -9.00
CA ASN A 117 -7.53 -0.44 -7.98
C ASN A 117 -6.90 0.30 -6.79
N LEU A 118 -5.74 -0.13 -6.30
CA LEU A 118 -5.05 0.57 -5.21
C LEU A 118 -4.79 2.04 -5.56
N VAL A 119 -4.26 2.31 -6.76
CA VAL A 119 -3.91 3.67 -7.18
C VAL A 119 -5.09 4.64 -7.32
N THR A 120 -6.31 4.11 -7.44
CA THR A 120 -7.53 4.92 -7.59
C THR A 120 -8.28 5.14 -6.28
N GLN A 121 -8.04 4.30 -5.28
CA GLN A 121 -8.85 4.25 -4.05
C GLN A 121 -8.15 4.84 -2.82
N PHE A 122 -6.82 4.91 -2.83
CA PHE A 122 -6.05 5.46 -1.72
C PHE A 122 -5.80 6.96 -1.90
N ASP A 123 -5.92 7.70 -0.79
CA ASP A 123 -5.76 9.15 -0.75
C ASP A 123 -4.30 9.58 -0.96
N ILE A 124 -3.34 8.78 -0.49
CA ILE A 124 -1.91 9.02 -0.61
C ILE A 124 -1.21 7.73 -1.00
N ILE A 125 -0.27 7.86 -1.94
CA ILE A 125 0.65 6.82 -2.37
C ILE A 125 2.03 7.44 -2.42
N GLY A 126 2.92 6.93 -1.58
CA GLY A 126 4.30 7.34 -1.52
C GLY A 126 5.24 6.13 -1.62
N HIS A 127 6.53 6.43 -1.68
CA HIS A 127 7.60 5.45 -1.79
C HIS A 127 8.62 5.70 -0.68
N THR A 128 9.33 4.66 -0.24
CA THR A 128 10.28 4.76 0.87
C THR A 128 11.69 4.49 0.41
N PHE A 129 12.61 5.38 0.73
CA PHE A 129 14.03 5.23 0.37
C PHE A 129 14.93 5.71 1.50
N ILE A 130 16.21 5.37 1.40
CA ILE A 130 17.25 5.87 2.30
C ILE A 130 17.99 6.98 1.57
N GLU A 131 18.10 8.15 2.21
CA GLU A 131 18.92 9.25 1.75
C GLU A 131 20.21 9.28 2.56
N ASP A 132 21.34 9.09 1.86
CA ASP A 132 22.66 9.05 2.46
C ASP A 132 23.30 10.44 2.37
N HIS A 133 23.74 10.97 3.52
CA HIS A 133 24.48 12.23 3.61
C HIS A 133 25.87 11.96 4.17
N THR A 134 26.87 12.66 3.64
CA THR A 134 28.22 12.68 4.22
C THR A 134 28.56 14.10 4.60
N ASP A 135 28.87 14.34 5.87
CA ASP A 135 29.30 15.67 6.32
C ASP A 135 30.73 16.01 5.85
N GLU A 136 31.13 17.27 6.04
CA GLU A 136 32.48 17.74 5.67
C GLU A 136 33.61 17.01 6.41
N ASN A 137 33.30 16.29 7.50
CA ASN A 137 34.24 15.50 8.29
C ASN A 137 34.26 14.02 7.90
N GLY A 138 33.48 13.59 6.90
CA GLY A 138 33.41 12.21 6.43
C GLY A 138 32.47 11.31 7.25
N ASN A 139 31.65 11.85 8.15
CA ASN A 139 30.65 11.06 8.86
C ASN A 139 29.43 10.82 7.96
N ALA A 140 29.05 9.55 7.80
CA ALA A 140 27.83 9.16 7.10
C ALA A 140 26.62 9.25 8.03
N THR A 141 25.55 9.87 7.56
CA THR A 141 24.23 9.85 8.21
C THR A 141 23.19 9.35 7.22
N HIS A 142 22.23 8.56 7.70
CA HIS A 142 21.19 7.92 6.90
C HIS A 142 19.81 8.43 7.33
N ASP A 143 19.04 8.95 6.39
CA ASP A 143 17.65 9.36 6.62
C ASP A 143 16.70 8.38 5.94
N TYR A 144 15.76 7.80 6.69
CA TYR A 144 14.68 6.98 6.13
C TYR A 144 13.53 7.89 5.69
N VAL A 145 13.33 8.05 4.39
CA VAL A 145 12.40 9.01 3.83
C VAL A 145 11.18 8.31 3.25
N PHE A 146 9.98 8.79 3.58
CA PHE A 146 8.76 8.52 2.83
C PHE A 146 8.47 9.74 1.96
N SER A 147 8.36 9.56 0.65
CA SER A 147 8.07 10.66 -0.29
C SER A 147 6.80 10.41 -1.08
N VAL A 148 6.00 11.46 -1.24
CA VAL A 148 4.86 11.53 -2.18
C VAL A 148 5.17 12.38 -3.41
N GLU A 149 6.43 12.75 -3.59
CA GLU A 149 6.92 13.49 -4.74
C GLU A 149 7.54 12.60 -5.81
N PRO A 150 7.45 12.99 -7.10
CA PRO A 150 8.15 12.29 -8.17
C PRO A 150 9.65 12.32 -7.91
N SER A 151 10.32 11.20 -8.14
CA SER A 151 11.77 11.15 -8.09
C SER A 151 12.36 11.61 -9.43
N ASN A 152 13.47 12.35 -9.39
CA ASN A 152 14.24 12.65 -10.61
C ASN A 152 14.97 11.41 -11.16
N LEU A 153 15.13 10.36 -10.35
CA LEU A 153 15.82 9.11 -10.70
C LEU A 153 14.87 8.03 -11.22
N TYR A 154 13.57 8.14 -10.90
CA TYR A 154 12.58 7.10 -11.16
C TYR A 154 11.22 7.70 -11.50
N THR A 155 10.48 7.05 -12.39
CA THR A 155 9.09 7.40 -12.65
C THR A 155 8.20 6.81 -11.56
N THR A 156 8.19 7.43 -10.38
CA THR A 156 7.37 6.94 -9.28
C THR A 156 5.89 7.24 -9.56
N LYS A 157 5.00 6.27 -9.31
CA LYS A 157 3.55 6.54 -9.22
C LYS A 157 3.18 7.02 -7.83
N VAL A 158 3.86 8.08 -7.39
CA VAL A 158 3.37 8.84 -6.27
C VAL A 158 2.10 9.57 -6.67
N ARG A 159 1.15 9.66 -5.76
CA ARG A 159 -0.10 10.38 -5.97
C ARG A 159 -0.66 10.78 -4.62
N HIS A 160 -1.24 11.96 -4.56
CA HIS A 160 -2.20 12.30 -3.51
C HIS A 160 -3.53 12.73 -4.14
N ASN A 161 -4.59 12.63 -3.35
CA ASN A 161 -5.89 13.19 -3.69
C ASN A 161 -5.71 14.71 -3.94
N PRO A 162 -6.17 15.27 -5.08
CA PRO A 162 -6.02 16.70 -5.37
C PRO A 162 -6.67 17.63 -4.35
N GLN A 163 -7.59 17.11 -3.53
CA GLN A 163 -8.20 17.87 -2.43
C GLN A 163 -7.29 17.97 -1.19
N ILE A 164 -6.25 17.14 -1.10
CA ILE A 164 -5.25 17.20 -0.03
C ILE A 164 -4.11 18.10 -0.49
N THR A 165 -3.83 19.14 0.28
CA THR A 165 -2.64 19.97 0.08
C THR A 165 -1.48 19.32 0.85
N ILE A 166 -0.38 19.01 0.16
CA ILE A 166 0.82 18.45 0.78
C ILE A 166 1.85 19.58 0.88
N ASN A 167 2.14 20.03 2.11
CA ASN A 167 3.12 21.08 2.37
C ASN A 167 4.54 20.50 2.48
N ASN A 168 4.66 19.28 3.00
CA ASN A 168 5.93 18.59 3.13
C ASN A 168 5.88 17.19 2.47
N PRO A 169 6.28 17.08 1.20
CA PRO A 169 6.16 15.85 0.45
C PRO A 169 7.21 14.80 0.81
N GLY A 170 8.29 15.17 1.51
CA GLY A 170 9.36 14.28 1.98
C GLY A 170 9.40 14.19 3.50
N ILE A 171 8.94 13.08 4.06
CA ILE A 171 8.90 12.85 5.51
C ILE A 171 10.11 12.02 5.93
N LYS A 172 11.06 12.65 6.63
CA LYS A 172 12.17 11.96 7.30
C LYS A 172 11.68 11.19 8.53
N ASN A 173 12.21 9.97 8.69
CA ASN A 173 11.85 9.02 9.73
C ASN A 173 10.33 8.92 9.87
N ALA A 174 9.68 8.57 8.76
CA ALA A 174 8.24 8.52 8.65
C ALA A 174 7.63 7.51 9.62
N SER A 175 6.58 7.94 10.33
CA SER A 175 5.75 7.07 11.15
C SER A 175 4.33 7.09 10.60
N ILE A 176 3.52 6.09 10.97
CA ILE A 176 2.10 6.05 10.59
C ILE A 176 1.38 7.35 10.98
N SER A 177 1.66 7.89 12.16
CA SER A 177 1.07 9.14 12.62
C SER A 177 1.44 10.32 11.73
N LYS A 178 2.70 10.44 11.29
CA LYS A 178 3.12 11.49 10.35
C LYS A 178 2.44 11.34 8.99
N ILE A 179 2.30 10.12 8.49
CA ILE A 179 1.63 9.85 7.21
C ILE A 179 0.13 10.23 7.29
N ILE A 180 -0.51 9.98 8.43
CA ILE A 180 -1.91 10.36 8.67
C ILE A 180 -2.05 11.88 8.80
N ASP A 181 -1.16 12.54 9.54
CA ASP A 181 -1.14 14.01 9.65
C ASP A 181 -0.99 14.65 8.27
N MET A 182 -0.09 14.12 7.43
CA MET A 182 0.04 14.55 6.04
C MET A 182 -1.25 14.33 5.24
N ALA A 183 -1.96 13.22 5.43
CA ALA A 183 -3.22 12.95 4.73
C ALA A 183 -4.38 13.85 5.17
N GLN A 184 -4.40 14.31 6.42
CA GLN A 184 -5.49 15.11 6.98
C GLN A 184 -5.22 16.62 6.93
N ASN A 185 -4.00 17.00 7.25
CA ASN A 185 -3.59 18.38 7.53
C ASN A 185 -2.49 18.88 6.58
N GLY A 186 -1.88 17.98 5.79
CA GLY A 186 -0.86 18.34 4.81
C GLY A 186 0.57 18.47 5.32
N ASN A 187 0.87 18.04 6.56
CA ASN A 187 2.17 18.22 7.22
C ASN A 187 2.95 16.91 7.44
#